data_AF-A0AAD9K4K7-F1
#
_entry.id   AF-A0AAD9K4K7-F1
#
_cell.length_a   1.000
_cell.length_b   1.000
_cell.length_c   1.000
_cell.angle_alpha   90.00
_cell.angle_beta   90.00
_cell.angle_gamma   90.00
#
_symmetry.space_group_name_H-M   'P 1'
#
loop_
_entity.id
_entity.type
_entity.pdbx_description
1 polymer ?
#
loop_
_entity_poly.entity_id
_entity_poly.type
_entity_poly.pdbx_seq_one_letter_code
_entity_poly.pdbx_strand_id
1 'polypeptide(L)'
;MFRDFFSSFSKVLEQKEQLEQKHLHLLQILDSERQAKWHYVQQTEELAAEVKKLKDEVQSFFRGWLCRRRWKQIVDEYIRSDHAESMRKRNSIMFGMVECEEEYVKQLSGLVTVFLRPLRMAASSKKPPITHEDVNSIFLNRNVAFLPYKYGIQFSHDLSSNVALIYGGNDLDPCKHGLASGARGIPRYIITIHELLAHTPHDHVERKSLEFAQSKLEELSQSMQDEVSETENIRKNLAIERMIVEG
;
A
#
# COMPACT_ATOMS: atom_id res chain seq x y z
N MET A 1 -61.95 45.68 -91.22
CA MET A 1 -62.61 44.47 -90.67
C MET A 1 -61.64 43.30 -90.49
N PHE A 2 -61.07 42.68 -91.54
CA PHE A 2 -60.08 41.61 -91.37
C PHE A 2 -58.78 42.07 -90.68
N ARG A 3 -58.24 43.24 -91.04
CA ARG A 3 -57.02 43.81 -90.44
C ARG A 3 -57.15 44.07 -88.93
N ASP A 4 -58.32 44.52 -88.50
CA ASP A 4 -58.62 44.82 -87.09
C ASP A 4 -58.76 43.54 -86.26
N PHE A 5 -59.36 42.50 -86.85
CA PHE A 5 -59.44 41.17 -86.26
C PHE A 5 -58.05 40.54 -86.07
N PHE A 6 -57.18 40.58 -87.09
CA PHE A 6 -55.81 40.08 -86.98
C PHE A 6 -54.98 40.84 -85.95
N SER A 7 -55.13 42.17 -85.86
CA SER A 7 -54.46 42.97 -84.82
C SER A 7 -54.95 42.62 -83.40
N SER A 8 -56.26 42.41 -83.23
CA SER A 8 -56.84 41.98 -81.95
C SER A 8 -56.38 40.59 -81.55
N PHE A 9 -56.37 39.63 -82.48
CA PHE A 9 -55.90 38.27 -82.26
C PHE A 9 -54.40 38.25 -81.90
N SER A 10 -53.58 39.06 -82.59
CA SER A 10 -52.16 39.21 -82.29
C SER A 10 -51.91 39.71 -80.86
N LYS A 11 -52.71 40.68 -80.38
CA LYS A 11 -52.61 41.19 -78.99
C LYS A 11 -52.98 40.13 -77.95
N VAL A 12 -54.01 39.33 -78.23
CA VAL A 12 -54.42 38.23 -77.34
C VAL A 12 -53.34 37.15 -77.25
N LEU A 13 -52.67 36.84 -78.36
CA LEU A 13 -51.54 35.90 -78.38
C LEU A 13 -50.36 36.43 -77.54
N GLU A 14 -50.01 37.71 -77.67
CA GLU A 14 -48.93 38.32 -76.91
C GLU A 14 -49.23 38.36 -75.40
N GLN A 15 -50.48 38.67 -75.03
CA GLN A 15 -50.93 38.60 -73.63
C GLN A 15 -50.89 37.18 -73.06
N LYS A 16 -51.22 36.17 -73.88
CA LYS A 16 -51.12 34.76 -73.51
C LYS A 16 -49.66 34.38 -73.22
N GLU A 17 -48.74 34.73 -74.12
CA GLU A 17 -47.31 34.45 -73.95
C GLU A 17 -46.73 35.15 -72.71
N GLN A 18 -47.09 36.42 -72.47
CA GLN A 18 -46.70 37.14 -71.26
C GLN A 18 -47.25 36.50 -69.98
N LEU A 19 -48.47 35.98 -70.02
CA LEU A 19 -49.08 35.29 -68.88
C LEU A 19 -48.38 33.94 -68.61
N GLU A 20 -48.06 33.19 -69.67
CA GLU A 20 -47.28 31.95 -69.57
C GLU A 20 -45.88 32.20 -68.98
N GLN A 21 -45.20 33.28 -69.40
CA GLN A 21 -43.91 33.69 -68.83
C GLN A 21 -44.03 34.07 -67.34
N LYS A 22 -45.05 34.85 -66.96
CA LYS A 22 -45.32 35.21 -65.56
C LYS A 22 -45.65 33.98 -64.72
N HIS A 23 -46.41 33.02 -65.27
CA HIS A 23 -46.71 31.77 -64.60
C HIS A 23 -45.44 30.96 -64.33
N LEU A 24 -44.56 30.83 -65.32
CA LEU A 24 -43.27 30.14 -65.15
C LEU A 24 -42.38 30.81 -64.10
N HIS A 25 -42.33 32.14 -64.09
CA HIS A 25 -41.56 32.88 -63.09
C HIS A 25 -42.11 32.69 -61.67
N LEU A 26 -43.43 32.70 -61.50
CA LEU A 26 -44.06 32.41 -60.21
C LEU A 26 -43.76 30.99 -59.73
N LEU A 27 -43.74 30.00 -60.63
CA LEU A 27 -43.35 28.63 -60.27
C LEU A 27 -41.89 28.58 -59.78
N GLN A 28 -40.97 29.28 -60.45
CA GLN A 28 -39.57 29.37 -60.00
C GLN A 28 -39.44 30.02 -58.61
N ILE A 29 -40.20 31.10 -58.35
CA ILE A 29 -40.22 31.74 -57.03
C ILE A 29 -40.76 30.76 -55.99
N LEU A 30 -41.91 30.13 -56.23
CA LEU A 30 -42.49 29.15 -55.30
C LEU A 30 -41.55 27.98 -55.01
N ASP A 31 -40.86 27.46 -56.03
CA ASP A 31 -39.89 26.39 -55.86
C ASP A 31 -38.68 26.85 -55.03
N SER A 32 -38.17 28.06 -55.26
CA SER A 32 -37.07 28.64 -54.48
C SER A 32 -37.45 28.96 -53.03
N GLU A 33 -38.67 29.46 -52.78
CA GLU A 33 -39.21 29.64 -51.43
C GLU A 33 -39.39 28.30 -50.70
N ARG A 34 -39.89 27.27 -51.40
CA ARG A 34 -40.00 25.92 -50.84
C ARG A 34 -38.63 25.37 -50.45
N GLN A 35 -37.63 25.51 -51.29
CA GLN A 35 -36.26 25.08 -51.01
C GLN A 35 -35.65 25.86 -49.84
N ALA A 36 -35.78 27.19 -49.83
CA ALA A 36 -35.30 28.02 -48.73
C ALA A 36 -35.92 27.58 -47.40
N LYS A 37 -37.24 27.41 -47.35
CA LYS A 37 -37.94 26.92 -46.15
C LYS A 37 -37.44 25.55 -45.72
N TRP A 38 -37.22 24.62 -46.66
CA TRP A 38 -36.69 23.30 -46.34
C TRP A 38 -35.30 23.37 -45.71
N HIS A 39 -34.40 24.20 -46.27
CA HIS A 39 -33.07 24.43 -45.69
C HIS A 39 -33.12 25.04 -44.29
N TYR A 40 -34.02 26.02 -44.06
CA TYR A 40 -34.20 26.59 -42.72
C TYR A 40 -34.65 25.55 -41.69
N VAL A 41 -35.63 24.70 -42.05
CA VAL A 41 -36.10 23.63 -41.16
C VAL A 41 -34.96 22.67 -40.84
N GLN A 42 -34.20 22.23 -41.86
CA GLN A 42 -33.06 21.34 -41.66
C GLN A 42 -32.00 21.95 -40.73
N GLN A 43 -31.68 23.25 -40.90
CA GLN A 43 -30.74 23.95 -40.04
C GLN A 43 -31.23 24.03 -38.59
N THR A 44 -32.53 24.25 -38.37
CA THR A 44 -33.09 24.27 -37.02
C THR A 44 -33.08 22.89 -36.34
N GLU A 45 -33.30 21.81 -37.11
CA GLU A 45 -33.24 20.43 -36.61
C GLU A 45 -31.80 20.03 -36.26
N GLU A 46 -30.83 20.41 -37.08
CA GLU A 46 -29.41 20.17 -36.83
C GLU A 46 -28.94 20.90 -35.57
N LEU A 47 -29.26 22.19 -35.44
CA LEU A 47 -28.94 22.96 -34.24
C LEU A 47 -29.59 22.37 -32.98
N ALA A 48 -30.85 21.91 -33.07
CA ALA A 48 -31.52 21.24 -31.96
C ALA A 48 -30.84 19.92 -31.56
N ALA A 49 -30.34 19.16 -32.53
CA ALA A 49 -29.58 17.93 -32.29
C ALA A 49 -28.23 18.22 -31.63
N GLU A 50 -27.52 19.26 -32.05
CA GLU A 50 -26.26 19.70 -31.43
C GLU A 50 -26.46 20.13 -29.99
N VAL A 51 -27.48 20.95 -29.71
CA VAL A 51 -27.82 21.38 -28.35
C VAL A 51 -28.11 20.18 -27.45
N LYS A 52 -28.85 19.19 -27.96
CA LYS A 52 -29.12 17.95 -27.23
C LYS A 52 -27.83 17.18 -26.94
N LYS A 53 -26.95 17.03 -27.93
CA LYS A 53 -25.66 16.35 -27.78
C LYS A 53 -24.78 17.03 -26.73
N LEU A 54 -24.63 18.37 -26.80
CA LEU A 54 -23.88 19.12 -25.79
C LEU A 54 -24.46 18.93 -24.39
N LYS A 55 -25.79 18.96 -24.26
CA LYS A 55 -26.47 18.73 -22.98
C LYS A 55 -26.15 17.34 -22.43
N ASP A 56 -26.20 16.31 -23.26
CA ASP A 56 -25.91 14.94 -22.87
C ASP A 56 -24.43 14.77 -22.47
N GLU A 57 -23.50 15.39 -23.21
CA GLU A 57 -22.07 15.43 -22.87
C GLU A 57 -21.82 16.09 -21.52
N VAL A 58 -22.39 17.28 -21.28
CA VAL A 58 -22.29 18.00 -20.01
C VAL A 58 -22.86 17.18 -18.86
N GLN A 59 -24.04 16.57 -19.05
CA GLN A 59 -24.64 15.69 -18.04
C GLN A 59 -23.75 14.49 -17.72
N SER A 60 -23.16 13.85 -18.73
CA SER A 60 -22.23 12.73 -18.55
C SER A 60 -20.98 13.15 -17.78
N PHE A 61 -20.45 14.35 -18.07
CA PHE A 61 -19.31 14.92 -17.36
C PHE A 61 -19.63 15.16 -15.88
N PHE A 62 -20.79 15.76 -15.58
CA PHE A 62 -21.22 15.96 -14.19
C PHE A 62 -21.42 14.64 -13.45
N ARG A 63 -22.01 13.62 -14.09
CA ARG A 63 -22.14 12.27 -13.49
C ARG A 63 -20.77 11.70 -13.15
N GLY A 64 -19.81 11.75 -14.09
CA GLY A 64 -18.46 11.26 -13.86
C GLY A 64 -17.71 12.03 -12.77
N TRP A 65 -17.87 13.36 -12.72
CA TRP A 65 -17.29 14.20 -11.68
C TRP A 65 -17.87 13.90 -10.29
N LEU A 66 -19.20 13.75 -10.18
CA LEU A 66 -19.86 13.38 -8.93
C LEU A 66 -19.42 12.00 -8.44
N CYS A 67 -19.27 11.02 -9.34
CA CYS A 67 -18.74 9.70 -8.99
C CYS A 67 -17.31 9.80 -8.42
N ARG A 68 -16.42 10.56 -9.07
CA ARG A 68 -15.05 10.77 -8.57
C ARG A 68 -15.03 11.48 -7.23
N ARG A 69 -15.85 12.52 -7.05
CA ARG A 69 -15.96 13.26 -5.79
C ARG A 69 -16.49 12.38 -4.65
N ARG A 70 -17.53 11.59 -4.92
CA ARG A 70 -18.10 10.65 -3.94
C ARG A 70 -17.09 9.56 -3.58
N TRP A 71 -16.39 9.00 -4.57
CA TRP A 71 -15.31 8.04 -4.31
C TRP A 71 -14.22 8.65 -3.44
N LYS A 72 -13.74 9.85 -3.77
CA LYS A 72 -12.76 10.58 -2.97
C LYS A 72 -13.23 10.74 -1.52
N GLN A 73 -14.50 11.12 -1.32
CA GLN A 73 -15.08 11.24 0.01
C GLN A 73 -15.09 9.91 0.78
N ILE A 74 -15.54 8.81 0.14
CA ILE A 74 -15.57 7.47 0.74
C ILE A 74 -14.15 7.03 1.13
N VAL A 75 -13.17 7.26 0.25
CA VAL A 75 -11.77 6.94 0.51
C VAL A 75 -11.22 7.78 1.66
N ASP A 76 -11.46 9.09 1.68
CA ASP A 76 -11.01 9.99 2.74
C ASP A 76 -11.65 9.63 4.09
N GLU A 77 -12.89 9.14 4.10
CA GLU A 77 -13.58 8.62 5.28
C GLU A 77 -12.97 7.29 5.74
N TYR A 78 -12.69 6.37 4.82
CA TYR A 78 -11.99 5.12 5.13
C TYR A 78 -10.60 5.36 5.71
N ILE A 79 -9.78 6.23 5.10
CA ILE A 79 -8.42 6.54 5.56
C ILE A 79 -8.43 7.11 6.98
N ARG A 80 -9.45 7.91 7.32
CA ARG A 80 -9.64 8.51 8.65
C ARG A 80 -10.42 7.63 9.63
N SER A 81 -10.85 6.44 9.21
CA SER A 81 -11.59 5.53 10.10
C SER A 81 -10.67 4.92 11.16
N ASP A 82 -11.23 4.68 12.35
CA ASP A 82 -10.52 4.06 13.48
C ASP A 82 -9.94 2.69 13.10
N HIS A 83 -10.63 1.94 12.24
CA HIS A 83 -10.17 0.66 11.73
C HIS A 83 -8.89 0.79 10.88
N ALA A 84 -8.85 1.77 9.97
CA ALA A 84 -7.67 2.00 9.13
C ALA A 84 -6.49 2.55 9.94
N GLU A 85 -6.75 3.33 10.99
CA GLU A 85 -5.72 3.75 11.94
C GLU A 85 -5.17 2.57 12.75
N SER A 86 -6.03 1.71 13.30
CA SER A 86 -5.61 0.51 14.04
C SER A 86 -4.80 -0.44 13.15
N MET A 87 -5.20 -0.62 11.88
CA MET A 87 -4.47 -1.44 10.91
C MET A 87 -3.07 -0.85 10.63
N ARG A 88 -2.96 0.47 10.45
CA ARG A 88 -1.67 1.14 10.25
C ARG A 88 -0.77 1.01 11.46
N LYS A 89 -1.32 1.17 12.68
CA LYS A 89 -0.57 1.03 13.93
C LYS A 89 -0.07 -0.42 14.10
N ARG A 90 -0.92 -1.42 13.86
CA ARG A 90 -0.54 -2.84 13.84
C ARG A 90 0.62 -3.11 12.88
N ASN A 91 0.50 -2.61 11.65
CA ASN A 91 1.55 -2.80 10.64
C ASN A 91 2.85 -2.10 11.04
N SER A 92 2.78 -0.89 11.57
CA SER A 92 3.96 -0.16 12.06
C SER A 92 4.70 -0.92 13.17
N ILE A 93 3.97 -1.58 14.09
CA ILE A 93 4.58 -2.41 15.14
C ILE A 93 5.29 -3.62 14.53
N MET A 94 4.64 -4.30 13.59
CA MET A 94 5.21 -5.48 12.94
C MET A 94 6.47 -5.13 12.12
N PHE A 95 6.44 -4.04 11.34
CA PHE A 95 7.63 -3.57 10.62
C PHE A 95 8.76 -3.21 11.58
N GLY A 96 8.46 -2.48 12.66
CA GLY A 96 9.46 -2.17 13.68
C GLY A 96 10.09 -3.41 14.31
N MET A 97 9.32 -4.49 14.50
CA MET A 97 9.83 -5.76 15.02
C MET A 97 10.82 -6.43 14.05
N VAL A 98 10.51 -6.42 12.75
CA VAL A 98 11.37 -7.00 11.71
C VAL A 98 12.66 -6.20 11.57
N GLU A 99 12.58 -4.87 11.56
CA GLU A 99 13.75 -3.99 11.49
C GLU A 99 14.68 -4.17 12.70
N CYS A 100 14.11 -4.28 13.90
CA CYS A 100 14.88 -4.57 15.11
C CYS A 100 15.62 -5.92 15.02
N GLU A 101 14.99 -6.94 14.44
CA GLU A 101 15.63 -8.23 14.20
C GLU A 101 16.77 -8.13 13.19
N GLU A 102 16.54 -7.45 12.06
CA GLU A 102 17.57 -7.27 11.05
C GLU A 102 18.82 -6.58 11.64
N GLU A 103 18.63 -5.54 12.45
CA GLU A 103 19.73 -4.87 13.14
C GLU A 103 20.43 -5.80 14.15
N TYR A 104 19.68 -6.62 14.89
CA TYR A 104 20.25 -7.58 15.84
C TYR A 104 21.08 -8.66 15.16
N VAL A 105 20.56 -9.27 14.08
CA VAL A 105 21.30 -10.24 13.25
C VAL A 105 22.56 -9.61 12.67
N LYS A 106 22.47 -8.36 12.21
CA LYS A 106 23.62 -7.61 11.69
C LYS A 106 24.70 -7.41 12.75
N GLN A 107 24.31 -7.09 13.98
CA GLN A 107 25.24 -6.96 15.10
C GLN A 107 25.88 -8.31 15.47
N LEU A 108 25.11 -9.39 15.50
CA LEU A 108 25.65 -10.75 15.71
C LEU A 108 26.64 -11.14 14.62
N SER A 109 26.32 -10.86 13.36
CA SER A 109 27.25 -11.07 12.24
C SER A 109 28.53 -10.26 12.42
N GLY A 110 28.43 -9.00 12.85
CA GLY A 110 29.56 -8.17 13.24
C GLY A 110 30.40 -8.80 14.35
N LEU A 111 29.77 -9.29 15.43
CA LEU A 111 30.45 -9.97 16.53
C LEU A 111 31.23 -11.20 16.04
N VAL A 112 30.60 -12.00 15.18
CA VAL A 112 31.22 -13.21 14.63
C VAL A 112 32.39 -12.88 13.70
N THR A 113 32.22 -11.90 12.82
CA THR A 113 33.19 -11.56 11.78
C THR A 113 34.37 -10.78 12.31
N VAL A 114 34.13 -9.81 13.20
CA VAL A 114 35.15 -8.90 13.73
C VAL A 114 35.88 -9.51 14.93
N PHE A 115 35.20 -10.29 15.78
CA PHE A 115 35.79 -10.80 17.02
C PHE A 115 35.97 -12.32 17.01
N LEU A 116 34.90 -13.11 16.84
CA LEU A 116 34.97 -14.56 17.01
C LEU A 116 35.91 -15.23 16.00
N ARG A 117 35.81 -14.90 14.71
CA ARG A 117 36.66 -15.51 13.66
C ARG A 117 38.14 -15.20 13.88
N PRO A 118 38.56 -13.93 14.07
CA PRO A 118 39.95 -13.61 14.39
C PRO A 118 40.47 -14.26 15.66
N LEU A 119 39.69 -14.29 16.75
CA LEU A 119 40.10 -14.90 18.01
C LEU A 119 40.26 -16.42 17.89
N ARG A 120 39.35 -17.08 17.17
CA ARG A 120 39.46 -18.52 16.90
C ARG A 120 40.67 -18.84 16.03
N MET A 121 41.01 -17.99 15.07
CA MET A 121 42.24 -18.13 14.28
C MET A 121 43.50 -17.93 15.13
N ALA A 122 43.50 -16.96 16.04
CA ALA A 122 44.61 -16.72 16.96
C ALA A 122 44.84 -17.90 17.93
N ALA A 123 43.75 -18.52 18.40
CA ALA A 123 43.79 -19.70 19.25
C ALA A 123 44.38 -20.95 18.56
N SER A 124 44.34 -21.02 17.23
CA SER A 124 44.95 -22.11 16.45
C SER A 124 46.41 -21.84 16.05
N SER A 125 47.02 -20.75 16.52
CA SER A 125 48.42 -20.42 16.19
C SER A 125 49.43 -21.27 16.98
N LYS A 126 50.70 -21.33 16.52
CA LYS A 126 51.77 -22.10 17.18
C LYS A 126 52.11 -21.64 18.60
N LYS A 127 51.75 -20.40 18.97
CA LYS A 127 51.84 -19.83 20.32
C LYS A 127 50.57 -19.01 20.57
N PRO A 128 49.47 -19.65 20.98
CA PRO A 128 48.18 -18.97 21.06
C PRO A 128 48.15 -18.02 22.27
N PRO A 129 47.71 -16.75 22.07
CA PRO A 129 47.50 -15.82 23.18
C PRO A 129 46.22 -16.11 23.97
N ILE A 130 45.32 -16.94 23.45
CA ILE A 130 44.04 -17.34 24.04
C ILE A 130 43.73 -18.79 23.64
N THR A 131 43.20 -19.61 24.54
CA THR A 131 42.90 -21.01 24.22
C THR A 131 41.54 -21.16 23.51
N HIS A 132 41.32 -22.31 22.86
CA HIS A 132 40.01 -22.62 22.28
C HIS A 132 38.90 -22.71 23.35
N GLU A 133 39.24 -23.13 24.57
CA GLU A 133 38.30 -23.21 25.69
C GLU A 133 37.90 -21.81 26.19
N ASP A 134 38.85 -20.87 26.24
CA ASP A 134 38.57 -19.46 26.57
C ASP A 134 37.68 -18.80 25.50
N VAL A 135 37.95 -19.03 24.21
CA VAL A 135 37.11 -18.49 23.13
C VAL A 135 35.69 -19.08 23.18
N ASN A 136 35.58 -20.38 23.47
CA ASN A 136 34.28 -21.05 23.56
C ASN A 136 33.50 -20.65 24.82
N SER A 137 34.16 -20.44 25.95
CA SER A 137 33.48 -19.94 27.16
C SER A 137 32.98 -18.50 27.01
N ILE A 138 33.69 -17.67 26.23
CA ILE A 138 33.31 -16.27 25.96
C ILE A 138 32.17 -16.19 24.92
N PHE A 139 32.23 -16.93 23.81
CA PHE A 139 31.31 -16.75 22.67
C PHE A 139 30.32 -17.89 22.43
N LEU A 140 30.56 -19.09 22.98
CA LEU A 140 29.69 -20.27 22.82
C LEU A 140 28.89 -20.60 24.07
N ASN A 141 28.83 -19.68 25.04
CA ASN A 141 27.83 -19.78 26.09
C ASN A 141 26.44 -19.81 25.43
N ARG A 142 25.61 -20.79 25.83
CA ARG A 142 24.46 -21.34 25.08
C ARG A 142 23.43 -20.28 24.64
N ASN A 143 23.46 -19.11 25.28
CA ASN A 143 22.54 -18.00 25.13
C ASN A 143 22.93 -16.94 24.08
N VAL A 144 24.19 -16.86 23.62
CA VAL A 144 24.68 -15.69 22.85
C VAL A 144 24.72 -15.90 21.33
N ALA A 145 25.00 -17.10 20.82
CA ALA A 145 25.43 -17.23 19.41
C ALA A 145 24.59 -18.14 18.51
N PHE A 146 24.02 -19.24 19.00
CA PHE A 146 23.58 -20.32 18.09
C PHE A 146 22.08 -20.34 17.78
N LEU A 147 21.24 -20.05 18.78
CA LEU A 147 19.78 -20.04 18.61
C LEU A 147 19.27 -18.75 17.95
N PRO A 148 19.67 -17.54 18.36
CA PRO A 148 19.11 -16.32 17.78
C PRO A 148 19.53 -16.12 16.30
N TYR A 149 20.77 -16.47 15.95
CA TYR A 149 21.27 -16.28 14.57
C TYR A 149 20.61 -17.22 13.56
N LYS A 150 20.32 -18.47 13.95
CA LYS A 150 19.72 -19.47 13.03
C LYS A 150 18.20 -19.33 12.94
N TYR A 151 17.53 -19.01 14.05
CA TYR A 151 16.08 -18.85 14.09
C TYR A 151 15.62 -17.44 13.70
N GLY A 152 16.39 -16.38 14.00
CA GLY A 152 16.07 -15.00 13.61
C GLY A 152 16.09 -14.76 12.10
N ILE A 153 17.07 -15.33 11.38
CA ILE A 153 17.14 -15.25 9.90
C ILE A 153 15.98 -16.02 9.24
N GLN A 154 15.60 -17.18 9.79
CA GLN A 154 14.47 -17.95 9.28
C GLN A 154 13.15 -17.21 9.57
N PHE A 155 12.99 -16.65 10.76
CA PHE A 155 11.82 -15.87 11.17
C PHE A 155 11.66 -14.57 10.36
N SER A 156 12.75 -13.85 10.10
CA SER A 156 12.72 -12.64 9.26
C SER A 156 12.38 -12.96 7.80
N HIS A 157 12.88 -14.07 7.26
CA HIS A 157 12.59 -14.52 5.90
C HIS A 157 11.14 -15.01 5.76
N ASP A 158 10.63 -15.75 6.74
CA ASP A 158 9.26 -16.25 6.75
C ASP A 158 8.23 -15.14 7.01
N LEU A 159 8.55 -14.12 7.81
CA LEU A 159 7.72 -12.91 7.91
C LEU A 159 7.79 -12.07 6.64
N SER A 160 8.97 -11.81 6.08
CA SER A 160 9.13 -10.98 4.86
C SER A 160 8.36 -11.56 3.67
N SER A 161 8.40 -12.89 3.47
CA SER A 161 7.60 -13.58 2.44
C SER A 161 6.09 -13.40 2.63
N ASN A 162 5.61 -13.39 3.87
CA ASN A 162 4.18 -13.20 4.16
C ASN A 162 3.75 -11.72 4.06
N VAL A 163 4.65 -10.78 4.37
CA VAL A 163 4.36 -9.34 4.35
C VAL A 163 4.41 -8.74 2.95
N ALA A 164 5.32 -9.22 2.10
CA ALA A 164 5.41 -8.82 0.69
C ALA A 164 4.18 -9.25 -0.14
N LEU A 165 3.46 -10.30 0.28
CA LEU A 165 2.23 -10.76 -0.35
C LEU A 165 0.99 -9.95 0.06
N ILE A 166 1.01 -9.26 1.21
CA ILE A 166 -0.18 -8.60 1.77
C ILE A 166 -0.20 -7.10 1.45
N TYR A 167 0.95 -6.43 1.36
CA TYR A 167 1.02 -4.99 1.12
C TYR A 167 1.95 -4.70 -0.05
N GLY A 168 1.37 -4.75 -1.27
CA GLY A 168 2.00 -4.28 -2.49
C GLY A 168 2.63 -2.91 -2.26
N GLY A 169 3.94 -2.86 -2.47
CA GLY A 169 4.81 -1.77 -2.06
C GLY A 169 4.24 -0.40 -2.42
N ASN A 170 4.03 0.42 -1.40
CA ASN A 170 4.04 1.87 -1.49
C ASN A 170 4.39 2.41 -0.10
N ASP A 171 5.56 3.05 -0.03
CA ASP A 171 6.01 4.04 0.95
C ASP A 171 5.48 3.90 2.39
N LEU A 172 6.20 3.11 3.18
CA LEU A 172 6.29 3.34 4.62
C LEU A 172 7.74 3.68 4.92
N ASP A 173 8.02 4.98 5.03
CA ASP A 173 9.29 5.53 5.51
C ASP A 173 9.63 4.89 6.88
N PRO A 174 10.64 4.02 6.97
CA PRO A 174 10.90 3.22 8.17
C PRO A 174 11.57 4.02 9.31
N CYS A 175 12.00 5.25 9.05
CA CYS A 175 12.92 5.96 9.94
C CYS A 175 12.28 6.92 10.98
N LYS A 176 10.95 6.95 11.18
CA LYS A 176 10.33 7.99 12.03
C LYS A 176 10.11 7.67 13.49
N HIS A 177 10.29 6.43 13.94
CA HIS A 177 10.09 6.09 15.34
C HIS A 177 11.39 5.58 15.95
N GLY A 178 12.24 6.53 16.35
CA GLY A 178 13.38 6.28 17.20
C GLY A 178 12.94 5.60 18.50
N LEU A 179 13.04 4.28 18.54
CA LEU A 179 13.18 3.54 19.79
C LEU A 179 14.67 3.30 20.00
N ALA A 180 15.33 4.35 20.45
CA ALA A 180 16.59 4.23 21.14
C ALA A 180 16.44 3.26 22.33
N SER A 181 17.56 2.61 22.67
CA SER A 181 17.89 1.94 23.95
C SER A 181 17.64 0.43 24.08
N GLY A 182 18.75 -0.32 24.09
CA GLY A 182 19.37 -0.68 25.37
C GLY A 182 19.11 -2.09 25.92
N ALA A 183 18.04 -2.76 25.52
CA ALA A 183 17.80 -4.15 25.94
C ALA A 183 17.18 -4.96 24.79
N ARG A 184 18.03 -5.71 24.09
CA ARG A 184 17.61 -6.67 23.05
C ARG A 184 17.46 -8.03 23.72
N GLY A 185 16.23 -8.47 23.95
CA GLY A 185 15.93 -9.73 24.65
C GLY A 185 14.44 -10.05 24.67
N ILE A 186 14.11 -11.26 25.14
CA ILE A 186 12.76 -11.81 25.25
C ILE A 186 11.71 -10.83 25.81
N PRO A 187 12.00 -10.01 26.85
CA PRO A 187 11.03 -9.05 27.37
C PRO A 187 10.51 -8.04 26.32
N ARG A 188 11.34 -7.67 25.34
CA ARG A 188 10.92 -6.77 24.25
C ARG A 188 9.91 -7.45 23.34
N TYR A 189 10.15 -8.69 22.92
CA TYR A 189 9.20 -9.42 22.07
C TYR A 189 7.85 -9.63 22.76
N ILE A 190 7.84 -9.89 24.08
CA ILE A 190 6.61 -9.98 24.86
C ILE A 190 5.83 -8.66 24.78
N ILE A 191 6.48 -7.52 25.04
CA ILE A 191 5.83 -6.19 24.95
C ILE A 191 5.29 -5.93 23.55
N THR A 192 6.09 -6.21 22.51
CA THR A 192 5.70 -5.98 21.12
C THR A 192 4.51 -6.84 20.71
N ILE A 193 4.47 -8.12 21.10
CA ILE A 193 3.33 -9.00 20.81
C ILE A 193 2.08 -8.57 21.59
N HIS A 194 2.23 -8.11 22.84
CA HIS A 194 1.11 -7.53 23.58
C HIS A 194 0.54 -6.29 22.89
N GLU A 195 1.39 -5.38 22.40
CA GLU A 195 0.97 -4.19 21.65
C GLU A 195 0.29 -4.59 20.33
N LEU A 196 0.81 -5.62 19.64
CA LEU A 196 0.22 -6.15 18.41
C LEU A 196 -1.16 -6.78 18.65
N LEU A 197 -1.31 -7.54 19.74
CA LEU A 197 -2.59 -8.12 20.16
C LEU A 197 -3.58 -7.03 20.57
N ALA A 198 -3.16 -5.92 21.19
CA ALA A 198 -4.06 -4.81 21.51
C ALA A 198 -4.74 -4.23 20.25
N HIS A 199 -4.07 -4.29 19.10
CA HIS A 199 -4.59 -3.81 17.81
C HIS A 199 -5.15 -4.91 16.90
N THR A 200 -5.21 -6.17 17.38
CA THR A 200 -5.70 -7.31 16.61
C THR A 200 -7.08 -7.75 17.12
N PRO A 201 -8.15 -7.62 16.32
CA PRO A 201 -9.49 -8.09 16.69
C PRO A 201 -9.52 -9.57 17.10
N HIS A 202 -10.46 -9.96 17.98
CA HIS A 202 -10.57 -11.34 18.46
C HIS A 202 -10.99 -12.34 17.38
N ASP A 203 -11.66 -11.89 16.33
CA ASP A 203 -12.07 -12.67 15.16
C ASP A 203 -10.99 -12.73 14.06
N HIS A 204 -9.86 -12.04 14.24
CA HIS A 204 -8.79 -12.01 13.26
C HIS A 204 -8.08 -13.37 13.14
N VAL A 205 -7.81 -13.79 11.91
CA VAL A 205 -7.20 -15.10 11.58
C VAL A 205 -5.85 -15.35 12.27
N GLU A 206 -5.06 -14.30 12.48
CA GLU A 206 -3.73 -14.39 13.13
C GLU A 206 -3.77 -14.34 14.66
N ARG A 207 -4.93 -14.04 15.28
CA ARG A 207 -5.06 -13.83 16.73
C ARG A 207 -4.53 -15.01 17.54
N LYS A 208 -4.98 -16.23 17.19
CA LYS A 208 -4.58 -17.46 17.88
C LYS A 208 -3.08 -17.76 17.75
N SER A 209 -2.50 -17.47 16.59
CA SER A 209 -1.07 -17.67 16.34
C SER A 209 -0.23 -16.70 17.18
N LEU A 210 -0.69 -15.45 17.32
CA LEU A 210 -0.03 -14.45 18.17
C LEU A 210 -0.13 -14.79 19.66
N GLU A 211 -1.29 -15.25 20.13
CA GLU A 211 -1.46 -15.71 21.52
C GLU A 211 -0.60 -16.94 21.82
N PHE A 212 -0.47 -17.86 20.86
CA PHE A 212 0.45 -18.99 20.97
C PHE A 212 1.91 -18.54 21.05
N ALA A 213 2.32 -17.58 20.20
CA ALA A 213 3.67 -17.03 20.23
C ALA A 213 3.96 -16.30 21.55
N GLN A 214 3.00 -15.56 22.09
CA GLN A 214 3.10 -14.91 23.41
C GLN A 214 3.35 -15.95 24.51
N SER A 215 2.53 -17.00 24.59
CA SER A 215 2.68 -18.08 25.58
C SER A 215 4.07 -18.71 25.50
N LYS A 216 4.59 -18.94 24.29
CA LYS A 216 5.94 -19.51 24.10
C LYS A 216 7.06 -18.57 24.54
N LEU A 217 6.92 -17.27 24.32
CA LEU A 217 7.90 -16.29 24.79
C LEU A 217 7.89 -16.14 26.31
N GLU A 218 6.71 -16.20 26.94
CA GLU A 218 6.57 -16.18 28.40
C GLU A 218 7.19 -17.43 29.04
N GLU A 219 6.92 -18.62 28.48
CA GLU A 219 7.60 -19.87 28.89
C GLU A 219 9.12 -19.76 28.77
N LEU A 220 9.62 -19.22 27.66
CA LEU A 220 11.06 -19.03 27.44
C LEU A 220 11.65 -17.99 28.40
N SER A 221 10.92 -16.91 28.69
CA SER A 221 11.32 -15.90 29.66
C SER A 221 11.46 -16.48 31.07
N GLN A 222 10.51 -17.33 31.48
CA GLN A 222 10.54 -17.97 32.79
C GLN A 222 11.71 -18.94 32.90
N SER A 223 11.88 -19.81 31.91
CA SER A 223 13.00 -20.77 31.84
C SER A 223 14.37 -20.06 31.93
N MET A 224 14.55 -18.96 31.19
CA MET A 224 15.78 -18.18 31.25
C MET A 224 16.03 -17.54 32.62
N GLN A 225 14.99 -17.05 33.29
CA GLN A 225 15.13 -16.45 34.62
C GLN A 225 15.53 -17.50 35.67
N ASP A 226 15.02 -18.72 35.54
CA ASP A 226 15.33 -19.83 36.43
C ASP A 226 16.79 -20.31 36.22
N GLU A 227 17.28 -20.42 34.98
CA GLU A 227 18.69 -20.77 34.70
C GLU A 227 19.69 -19.70 35.22
N VAL A 228 19.36 -18.42 35.07
CA VAL A 228 20.20 -17.32 35.61
C VAL A 228 20.22 -17.35 37.14
N SER A 229 19.09 -17.68 37.77
CA SER A 229 19.00 -17.88 39.22
C SER A 229 19.88 -19.05 39.69
N GLU A 230 19.80 -20.20 39.02
CA GLU A 230 20.61 -21.38 39.36
C GLU A 230 22.11 -21.11 39.24
N THR A 231 22.55 -20.48 38.14
CA THR A 231 23.97 -20.16 37.92
C THR A 231 24.52 -19.17 38.95
N GLU A 232 23.74 -18.15 39.32
CA GLU A 232 24.13 -17.21 40.37
C GLU A 232 24.13 -17.86 41.76
N ASN A 233 23.18 -18.76 42.05
CA ASN A 233 23.13 -19.52 43.29
C ASN A 233 24.33 -20.45 43.45
N ILE A 234 24.71 -21.18 42.39
CA ILE A 234 25.91 -22.02 42.38
C ILE A 234 27.17 -21.17 42.62
N ARG A 235 27.29 -20.02 41.96
CA ARG A 235 28.42 -19.10 42.13
C ARG A 235 28.53 -18.59 43.57
N LYS A 236 27.42 -18.20 44.19
CA LYS A 236 27.36 -17.77 45.60
C LYS A 236 27.73 -18.89 46.55
N ASN A 237 27.20 -20.10 46.34
CA ASN A 237 27.51 -21.27 47.16
C ASN A 237 29.01 -21.63 47.10
N LEU A 238 29.62 -21.63 45.90
CA LEU A 238 31.06 -21.88 45.73
C LEU A 238 31.95 -20.77 46.33
N ALA A 239 31.44 -19.55 46.47
CA ALA A 239 32.15 -18.46 47.15
C ALA A 239 32.11 -18.65 48.68
N ILE A 240 30.95 -19.07 49.22
CA ILE A 240 30.78 -19.39 50.64
C ILE A 240 31.64 -20.58 51.03
N GLU A 241 31.65 -21.66 50.23
CA GLU A 241 32.50 -22.83 50.48
C GLU A 241 33.99 -22.47 50.53
N ARG A 242 34.45 -21.59 49.64
CA ARG A 242 35.85 -21.11 49.66
C ARG A 242 36.18 -20.31 50.92
N MET A 243 35.25 -19.47 51.39
CA MET A 243 35.42 -18.73 52.66
C MET A 243 35.46 -19.65 53.89
N ILE A 244 34.72 -20.76 53.87
CA ILE A 244 34.70 -21.74 54.98
C ILE A 244 35.98 -22.60 55.00
N VAL A 245 36.57 -22.88 53.84
CA VAL A 245 37.79 -23.70 53.74
C VAL A 245 39.05 -22.89 54.03
N GLU A 246 39.05 -21.59 53.77
CA GLU A 246 40.19 -20.69 54.00
C GLU A 246 40.18 -19.98 55.36
N GLY A 247 39.09 -20.08 56.14
CA GLY A 247 38.93 -19.51 57.49
C GLY A 247 38.99 -20.54 58.60
#